data_AF-B2BHR6-F1
#
_entry.id   AF-B2BHR6-F1
#
_cell.length_a   1.000
_cell.length_b   1.000
_cell.length_c   1.000
_cell.angle_alpha   90.00
_cell.angle_beta   90.00
_cell.angle_gamma   90.00
#
_symmetry.space_group_name_H-M   'P 1'
#
loop_
_entity.id
_entity.type
_entity.pdbx_description
1 polymer ?
#
loop_
_entity_poly.entity_id
_entity_poly.type
_entity_poly.pdbx_seq_one_letter_code
_entity_poly.pdbx_strand_id
1 'polypeptide(L)'
;EVLDEFFIGRVGVGENLVSDDWVPADDFHPEDTDEAKDYEKNQFLDLRKPLLKQMWGANFSKSYYLQQVHQPRHLPEPARLFGPSYLEFFTRTKWFVIPTIWLPIATYLGLRSLLQFSGPLPSFTSNPYLPLAALLSLPAHAYVKTGACFLIGNVIWTILE
;
A
#
# COMPACT_ATOMS: atom_id res chain seq x y z
N GLU A 1 -3.54 -41.97 -12.90
CA GLU A 1 -3.22 -41.39 -14.22
C GLU A 1 -4.42 -41.32 -15.17
N VAL A 2 -5.35 -42.28 -15.23
CA VAL A 2 -6.46 -42.28 -16.23
C VAL A 2 -7.55 -41.20 -16.01
N LEU A 3 -7.54 -40.47 -14.89
CA LEU A 3 -8.59 -39.49 -14.56
C LEU A 3 -8.19 -38.03 -14.74
N ASP A 4 -6.92 -37.74 -15.01
CA ASP A 4 -6.46 -36.34 -15.16
C ASP A 4 -6.94 -35.73 -16.50
N GLU A 5 -7.13 -36.55 -17.53
CA GLU A 5 -7.61 -36.14 -18.86
C GLU A 5 -9.10 -35.72 -18.86
N PHE A 6 -9.89 -36.16 -17.88
CA PHE A 6 -11.30 -35.80 -17.73
C PHE A 6 -11.55 -34.72 -16.66
N PHE A 7 -10.46 -34.13 -16.15
CA PHE A 7 -10.54 -33.14 -15.09
C PHE A 7 -10.93 -31.76 -15.66
N ILE A 8 -12.23 -31.48 -15.73
CA ILE A 8 -12.78 -30.21 -16.23
C ILE A 8 -12.52 -29.05 -15.22
N GLY A 9 -12.29 -29.38 -13.95
CA GLY A 9 -11.93 -28.45 -12.89
C GLY A 9 -12.36 -28.93 -11.50
N ARG A 10 -11.77 -28.39 -10.43
CA ARG A 10 -12.23 -28.57 -9.05
C ARG A 10 -12.98 -27.32 -8.61
N VAL A 11 -14.15 -27.51 -7.99
CA VAL A 11 -14.83 -26.42 -7.29
C VAL A 11 -14.11 -26.24 -5.96
N GLY A 12 -13.29 -25.18 -5.85
CA GLY A 12 -12.67 -24.80 -4.59
C GLY A 12 -13.75 -24.34 -3.62
N VAL A 13 -14.04 -25.14 -2.60
CA VAL A 13 -14.74 -24.66 -1.41
C VAL A 13 -13.67 -23.98 -0.59
N GLY A 14 -13.55 -22.66 -0.73
CA GLY A 14 -12.60 -21.90 0.07
C GLY A 14 -12.91 -22.11 1.56
N GLU A 15 -11.88 -22.35 2.36
CA GLU A 15 -12.02 -22.35 3.81
C GLU A 15 -11.92 -20.92 4.34
N ASN A 16 -12.69 -20.62 5.38
CA ASN A 16 -12.48 -19.42 6.19
C ASN A 16 -11.51 -19.80 7.32
N LEU A 17 -10.27 -19.31 7.23
CA LEU A 17 -9.23 -19.53 8.23
C LEU A 17 -9.52 -18.73 9.51
N VAL A 18 -10.11 -17.54 9.36
CA VAL A 18 -10.40 -16.61 10.45
C VAL A 18 -11.89 -16.26 10.43
N SER A 19 -12.51 -16.21 11.60
CA SER A 19 -13.88 -15.73 11.76
C SER A 19 -13.97 -14.22 11.60
N ASP A 20 -15.06 -13.71 11.04
CA ASP A 20 -15.24 -12.28 10.80
C ASP A 20 -15.20 -11.42 12.08
N ASP A 21 -15.55 -12.00 13.24
CA ASP A 21 -15.55 -11.34 14.56
C ASP A 21 -14.20 -11.44 15.30
N TRP A 22 -13.15 -11.94 14.65
CA TRP A 22 -11.85 -12.14 15.31
C TRP A 22 -11.15 -10.80 15.59
N VAL A 23 -10.64 -10.65 16.81
CA VAL A 23 -9.87 -9.48 17.25
C VAL A 23 -8.49 -9.96 17.72
N PRO A 24 -7.38 -9.39 17.20
CA PRO A 24 -6.04 -9.74 17.67
C PRO A 24 -5.83 -9.29 19.12
N ALA A 25 -5.11 -10.10 19.90
CA ALA A 25 -4.56 -9.66 21.18
C ALA A 25 -3.40 -8.68 20.95
N ASP A 26 -3.08 -7.84 21.95
CA ASP A 26 -2.00 -6.84 21.86
C ASP A 26 -0.61 -7.47 21.60
N ASP A 27 -0.40 -8.72 22.02
CA ASP A 27 0.82 -9.49 21.84
C ASP A 27 0.72 -10.53 20.72
N PHE A 28 -0.24 -10.37 19.81
CA PHE A 28 -0.43 -11.29 18.69
C PHE A 28 0.79 -11.33 17.77
N HIS A 29 1.34 -12.53 17.60
CA HIS A 29 2.36 -12.83 16.61
C HIS A 29 1.79 -13.90 15.67
N PRO A 30 1.68 -13.63 14.36
CA PRO A 30 1.15 -14.61 13.41
C PRO A 30 2.12 -15.79 13.29
N GLU A 31 1.57 -17.01 13.28
CA GLU A 31 2.32 -18.22 12.96
C GLU A 31 2.60 -18.30 11.45
N ASP A 32 3.75 -18.87 11.09
CA ASP A 32 4.11 -19.09 9.69
C ASP A 32 3.19 -20.12 9.03
N THR A 33 2.71 -19.78 7.83
CA THR A 33 1.86 -20.66 7.05
C THR A 33 2.66 -21.79 6.43
N ASP A 34 2.22 -23.04 6.61
CA ASP A 34 2.76 -24.19 5.87
C ASP A 34 2.32 -24.10 4.41
N GLU A 35 3.21 -23.60 3.56
CA GLU A 35 2.96 -23.28 2.15
C GLU A 35 2.45 -24.48 1.34
N ALA A 36 2.95 -25.68 1.64
CA ALA A 36 2.56 -26.89 0.92
C ALA A 36 1.15 -27.33 1.30
N LYS A 37 0.84 -27.32 2.60
CA LYS A 37 -0.51 -27.67 3.10
C LYS A 37 -1.54 -26.62 2.73
N ASP A 38 -1.20 -25.33 2.78
CA ASP A 38 -2.11 -24.25 2.34
C ASP A 38 -2.48 -24.42 0.87
N TYR A 39 -1.49 -24.65 0.00
CA TYR A 39 -1.78 -24.88 -1.41
C TYR A 39 -2.58 -26.17 -1.65
N GLU A 40 -2.23 -27.27 -0.97
CA GLU A 40 -2.96 -28.54 -1.09
C GLU A 40 -4.44 -28.38 -0.70
N LYS A 41 -4.70 -27.72 0.42
CA LYS A 41 -6.03 -27.54 0.99
C LYS A 41 -6.87 -26.51 0.23
N ASN A 42 -6.31 -25.32 0.00
CA ASN A 42 -7.06 -24.19 -0.53
C ASN A 42 -7.00 -24.12 -2.06
N GLN A 43 -5.94 -24.60 -2.70
CA GLN A 43 -5.70 -24.52 -4.16
C GLN A 43 -5.78 -23.09 -4.71
N PHE A 44 -5.43 -22.09 -3.89
CA PHE A 44 -5.44 -20.68 -4.27
C PHE A 44 -4.14 -20.28 -4.97
N LEU A 45 -3.13 -19.79 -4.24
CA LEU A 45 -1.81 -19.45 -4.79
C LEU A 45 -0.73 -20.28 -4.09
N ASP A 46 0.23 -20.77 -4.86
CA ASP A 46 1.39 -21.48 -4.33
C ASP A 46 2.42 -20.45 -3.84
N LEU A 47 2.53 -20.30 -2.52
CA LEU A 47 3.41 -19.30 -1.86
C LEU A 47 4.90 -19.51 -2.14
N ARG A 48 5.29 -20.74 -2.55
CA ARG A 48 6.67 -21.10 -2.93
C ARG A 48 7.09 -20.51 -4.27
N LYS A 49 6.14 -19.96 -5.03
CA LYS A 49 6.31 -19.47 -6.41
C LYS A 49 5.88 -18.02 -6.53
N PRO A 50 6.37 -17.30 -7.56
CA PRO A 50 5.94 -15.93 -7.83
C PRO A 50 4.42 -15.78 -7.99
N LEU A 51 3.80 -14.92 -7.19
CA LEU A 51 2.33 -14.84 -7.07
C LEU A 51 1.65 -14.14 -8.25
N LEU A 52 2.26 -13.09 -8.83
CA LEU A 52 1.60 -12.25 -9.84
C LEU A 52 1.31 -13.04 -11.13
N LYS A 53 2.27 -13.87 -11.56
CA LYS A 53 2.10 -14.73 -12.76
C LYS A 53 1.03 -15.80 -12.54
N GLN A 54 0.94 -16.34 -11.32
CA GLN A 54 -0.10 -17.31 -10.96
C GLN A 54 -1.49 -16.67 -11.05
N MET A 55 -1.65 -15.49 -10.44
CA MET A 55 -2.90 -14.73 -10.49
C MET A 55 -3.30 -14.38 -11.92
N TRP A 56 -2.34 -13.96 -12.75
CA TRP A 56 -2.59 -13.58 -14.14
C TRP A 56 -3.16 -14.72 -15.00
N GLY A 57 -2.73 -15.96 -14.73
CA GLY A 57 -3.20 -17.16 -15.43
C GLY A 57 -4.30 -17.93 -14.70
N ALA A 58 -4.79 -17.43 -13.56
CA ALA A 58 -5.75 -18.14 -12.73
C ALA A 58 -7.17 -18.08 -13.31
N ASN A 59 -7.93 -19.16 -13.11
CA ASN A 59 -9.34 -19.26 -13.50
C ASN A 59 -10.25 -19.30 -12.26
N PHE A 60 -10.13 -18.29 -11.40
CA PHE A 60 -10.93 -18.18 -10.18
C PHE A 60 -12.28 -17.51 -10.44
N SER A 61 -13.34 -18.01 -9.81
CA SER A 61 -14.58 -17.24 -9.72
C SER A 61 -14.37 -16.03 -8.81
N LYS A 62 -15.10 -14.94 -9.04
CA LYS A 62 -15.02 -13.72 -8.22
C LYS A 62 -15.27 -14.02 -6.74
N SER A 63 -16.27 -14.85 -6.43
CA SER A 63 -16.61 -15.20 -5.04
C SER A 63 -15.49 -15.97 -4.36
N TYR A 64 -14.89 -16.94 -5.05
CA TYR A 64 -13.76 -17.71 -4.53
C TYR A 64 -12.52 -16.82 -4.32
N TYR A 65 -12.17 -15.97 -5.28
CA TYR A 65 -11.07 -15.01 -5.13
C TYR A 65 -11.29 -14.08 -3.94
N LEU A 66 -12.47 -13.48 -3.83
CA LEU A 66 -12.78 -12.57 -2.72
C LEU A 66 -12.73 -13.30 -1.38
N GLN A 67 -13.27 -14.51 -1.30
CA GLN A 67 -13.20 -15.30 -0.08
C GLN A 67 -11.73 -15.57 0.29
N GLN A 68 -10.93 -16.06 -0.65
CA GLN A 68 -9.56 -16.48 -0.39
C GLN A 68 -8.59 -15.33 -0.16
N VAL A 69 -8.66 -14.23 -0.91
CA VAL A 69 -7.69 -13.12 -0.78
C VAL A 69 -7.80 -12.41 0.57
N HIS A 70 -8.98 -12.44 1.21
CA HIS A 70 -9.19 -11.88 2.54
C HIS A 70 -8.81 -12.84 3.67
N GLN A 71 -8.46 -14.10 3.38
CA GLN A 71 -7.89 -14.99 4.37
C GLN A 71 -6.37 -14.74 4.45
N PRO A 72 -5.84 -14.26 5.59
CA PRO A 72 -4.43 -13.90 5.72
C PRO A 72 -3.54 -15.14 5.70
N ARG A 73 -2.38 -15.04 5.04
CA ARG A 73 -1.26 -15.99 5.14
C ARG A 73 -0.03 -15.23 5.58
N HIS A 74 0.81 -15.87 6.37
CA HIS A 74 2.05 -15.30 6.87
C HIS A 74 3.27 -16.08 6.37
N LEU A 75 4.27 -15.35 5.90
CA LEU A 75 5.59 -15.87 5.58
C LEU A 75 6.63 -15.07 6.36
N PRO A 76 7.73 -15.70 6.80
CA PRO A 76 8.79 -15.02 7.54
C PRO A 76 9.51 -13.97 6.69
N GLU A 77 9.53 -14.16 5.37
CA GLU A 77 10.10 -13.24 4.39
C GLU A 77 9.02 -12.72 3.44
N PRO A 78 9.19 -11.53 2.84
CA PRO A 78 8.23 -11.00 1.88
C PRO A 78 8.01 -11.96 0.72
N ALA A 79 6.75 -12.33 0.49
CA ALA A 79 6.34 -13.19 -0.62
C ALA A 79 6.86 -12.66 -1.96
N ARG A 80 7.22 -13.57 -2.86
CA ARG A 80 7.69 -13.21 -4.19
C ARG A 80 6.51 -12.89 -5.09
N LEU A 81 6.41 -11.67 -5.60
CA LEU A 81 5.38 -11.31 -6.58
C LEU A 81 5.86 -11.59 -8.01
N PHE A 82 7.14 -11.36 -8.30
CA PHE A 82 7.73 -11.48 -9.64
C PHE A 82 8.73 -12.66 -9.74
N GLY A 83 8.78 -13.26 -10.93
CA GLY A 83 9.76 -14.31 -11.25
C GLY A 83 11.20 -13.78 -11.28
N PRO A 84 11.49 -12.67 -11.97
CA PRO A 84 12.80 -12.05 -11.93
C PRO A 84 13.03 -11.27 -10.62
N SER A 85 14.14 -11.56 -9.92
CA SER A 85 14.43 -10.97 -8.60
C SER A 85 14.61 -9.45 -8.62
N TYR A 86 15.07 -8.86 -9.72
CA TYR A 86 15.29 -7.41 -9.82
C TYR A 86 13.97 -6.61 -9.80
N LEU A 87 12.85 -7.22 -10.17
CA LEU A 87 11.54 -6.56 -10.10
C LEU A 87 11.00 -6.47 -8.67
N GLU A 88 11.49 -7.33 -7.76
CA GLU A 88 11.11 -7.29 -6.34
C GLU A 88 11.63 -6.04 -5.62
N PHE A 89 12.57 -5.31 -6.23
CA PHE A 89 12.96 -3.99 -5.74
C PHE A 89 11.76 -3.03 -5.67
N PHE A 90 10.83 -3.12 -6.63
CA PHE A 90 9.67 -2.24 -6.71
C PHE A 90 8.48 -2.68 -5.84
N THR A 91 8.53 -3.89 -5.26
CA THR A 91 7.46 -4.45 -4.43
C THR A 91 7.72 -4.28 -2.93
N ARG A 92 8.97 -3.97 -2.55
CA ARG A 92 9.42 -3.89 -1.16
C ARG A 92 9.60 -2.43 -0.73
N THR A 93 8.54 -1.83 -0.21
CA THR A 93 8.57 -0.46 0.31
C THR A 93 8.69 -0.45 1.83
N LYS A 94 9.84 0.01 2.36
CA LYS A 94 10.03 0.19 3.80
C LYS A 94 9.21 1.39 4.31
N TRP A 95 8.76 1.33 5.56
CA TRP A 95 7.91 2.36 6.16
C TRP A 95 8.49 3.79 6.06
N PHE A 96 9.81 3.95 6.19
CA PHE A 96 10.47 5.25 6.16
C PHE A 96 10.56 5.87 4.76
N VAL A 97 10.29 5.10 3.68
CA VAL A 97 10.32 5.61 2.30
C VAL A 97 9.27 6.70 2.11
N ILE A 98 8.07 6.49 2.67
CA ILE A 98 6.95 7.43 2.58
C ILE A 98 7.34 8.80 3.17
N PRO A 99 7.73 8.92 4.47
CA PRO A 99 8.09 10.21 5.02
C PRO A 99 9.33 10.82 4.36
N THR A 100 10.32 10.02 3.97
CA THR A 100 11.56 10.52 3.36
C THR A 100 11.31 11.19 2.00
N ILE A 101 10.40 10.66 1.19
CA ILE A 101 10.07 11.22 -0.13
C ILE A 101 9.01 12.33 0.00
N TRP A 102 7.92 12.06 0.72
CA TRP A 102 6.75 12.93 0.69
C TRP A 102 6.86 14.12 1.64
N LEU A 103 7.53 14.01 2.80
CA LEU A 103 7.64 15.15 3.72
C LEU A 103 8.44 16.31 3.13
N PRO A 104 9.59 16.13 2.45
CA PRO A 104 10.29 17.25 1.81
C PRO A 104 9.43 17.93 0.73
N ILE A 105 8.71 17.14 -0.07
CA ILE A 105 7.82 17.65 -1.13
C ILE A 105 6.68 18.45 -0.50
N ALA A 106 5.96 17.86 0.47
CA ALA A 106 4.84 18.49 1.15
C ALA A 106 5.27 19.76 1.90
N THR A 107 6.42 19.71 2.58
CA THR A 107 7.00 20.87 3.27
C THR A 107 7.31 21.99 2.28
N TYR A 108 7.95 21.66 1.16
CA TYR A 108 8.29 22.65 0.15
C TYR A 108 7.05 23.29 -0.49
N LEU A 109 6.04 22.47 -0.84
CA LEU A 109 4.77 22.97 -1.34
C LEU A 109 4.07 23.86 -0.30
N GLY A 110 4.06 23.46 0.96
CA GLY A 110 3.52 24.25 2.07
C GLY A 110 4.21 25.61 2.23
N LEU A 111 5.55 25.64 2.16
CA LEU A 111 6.33 26.88 2.19
C LEU A 111 6.00 27.80 1.00
N ARG A 112 5.81 27.24 -0.20
CA ARG A 112 5.41 28.04 -1.38
C ARG A 112 3.98 28.58 -1.25
N SER A 113 3.05 27.78 -0.74
CA SER A 113 1.68 28.24 -0.46
C SER A 113 1.67 29.38 0.54
N LEU A 114 2.50 29.30 1.59
CA LEU A 114 2.66 30.37 2.58
C LEU A 114 3.14 31.68 1.94
N LEU A 115 4.17 31.64 1.10
CA LEU A 115 4.63 32.83 0.37
C LEU A 115 3.56 33.39 -0.57
N GLN A 116 2.84 32.53 -1.27
CA GLN A 116 1.83 32.94 -2.24
C GLN A 116 0.68 33.76 -1.61
N PHE A 117 0.36 33.52 -0.33
CA PHE A 117 -0.62 34.35 0.38
C PHE A 117 -0.11 35.76 0.72
N SER A 118 1.21 35.99 0.66
CA SER A 118 1.83 37.30 0.91
C SER A 118 2.10 38.08 -0.37
N GLY A 119 2.24 37.42 -1.51
CA GLY A 119 2.50 38.06 -2.79
C GLY A 119 2.74 37.08 -3.95
N PRO A 120 2.93 37.59 -5.18
CA PRO A 120 3.21 36.75 -6.34
C PRO A 120 4.54 36.01 -6.18
N LEU A 121 4.54 34.72 -6.49
CA LEU A 121 5.72 33.85 -6.35
C LEU A 121 6.33 33.55 -7.73
N PRO A 122 7.67 33.67 -7.90
CA PRO A 122 8.33 33.22 -9.12
C PRO A 122 8.23 31.69 -9.28
N SER A 123 8.48 31.20 -10.49
CA SER A 123 8.52 29.76 -10.76
C SER A 123 9.61 29.07 -9.94
N PHE A 124 9.46 27.76 -9.74
CA PHE A 124 10.44 26.94 -9.02
C PHE A 124 11.85 27.05 -9.62
N THR A 125 11.94 27.12 -10.95
CA THR A 125 13.20 27.13 -11.68
C THR A 125 13.98 28.43 -11.55
N SER A 126 13.32 29.55 -11.25
CA SER A 126 13.98 30.85 -11.12
C SER A 126 14.68 31.03 -9.78
N ASN A 127 14.01 30.67 -8.67
CA ASN A 127 14.61 30.75 -7.34
C ASN A 127 13.96 29.72 -6.39
N PRO A 128 14.54 28.52 -6.28
CA PRO A 128 13.94 27.44 -5.48
C PRO A 128 14.07 27.68 -3.97
N TYR A 129 15.06 28.45 -3.49
CA TYR A 129 15.36 28.65 -2.07
C TYR A 129 14.58 29.80 -1.42
N LEU A 130 13.92 30.65 -2.22
CA LEU A 130 13.15 31.81 -1.75
C LEU A 130 12.13 31.51 -0.63
N PRO A 131 11.32 30.42 -0.69
CA PRO A 131 10.36 30.08 0.37
C PRO A 131 10.99 29.83 1.73
N LEU A 132 12.20 29.27 1.75
CA LEU A 132 12.90 29.00 2.99
C LEU A 132 13.53 30.27 3.56
N ALA A 133 14.13 31.11 2.71
CA ALA A 133 14.80 32.33 3.12
C ALA A 133 13.83 33.38 3.69
N ALA A 134 12.63 33.48 3.12
CA ALA A 134 11.64 34.47 3.53
C ALA A 134 10.70 33.98 4.66
N LEU A 135 10.90 32.77 5.19
CA LEU A 135 9.97 32.12 6.12
C LEU A 135 9.63 32.93 7.37
N LEU A 136 10.57 33.74 7.90
CA LEU A 136 10.36 34.51 9.13
C LEU A 136 9.95 35.97 8.87
N SER A 137 9.98 36.41 7.61
CA SER A 137 9.68 37.80 7.23
C SER A 137 8.25 38.02 6.75
N LEU A 138 7.39 37.00 6.86
CA LEU A 138 6.03 37.05 6.30
C LEU A 138 5.02 37.66 7.27
N PRO A 139 3.96 38.30 6.75
CA PRO A 139 2.91 38.83 7.59
C PRO A 139 2.07 37.71 8.22
N ALA A 140 1.56 37.96 9.44
CA ALA A 140 0.79 36.98 10.22
C ALA A 140 -0.41 36.37 9.47
N HIS A 141 -1.09 37.16 8.61
CA HIS A 141 -2.25 36.70 7.87
C HIS A 141 -1.94 35.56 6.88
N ALA A 142 -0.70 35.47 6.40
CA ALA A 142 -0.29 34.39 5.50
C ALA A 142 -0.28 33.05 6.24
N TYR A 143 0.30 33.01 7.45
CA TYR A 143 0.30 31.79 8.28
C TYR A 143 -1.10 31.35 8.67
N VAL A 144 -1.99 32.28 9.00
CA VAL A 144 -3.38 31.96 9.36
C VAL A 144 -4.12 31.32 8.18
N LYS A 145 -3.99 31.90 6.98
CA LYS A 145 -4.61 31.35 5.75
C LYS A 145 -4.04 29.98 5.40
N THR A 146 -2.71 29.82 5.43
CA THR A 146 -2.05 28.53 5.18
C THR A 146 -2.48 27.48 6.20
N GLY A 147 -2.51 27.81 7.48
CA GLY A 147 -2.95 26.90 8.55
C GLY A 147 -4.41 26.47 8.35
N ALA A 148 -5.30 27.41 8.03
CA ALA A 148 -6.70 27.09 7.74
C ALA A 148 -6.84 26.15 6.52
N CYS A 149 -6.15 26.44 5.42
CA CYS A 149 -6.15 25.57 4.24
C CYS A 149 -5.56 24.19 4.54
N PHE A 150 -4.49 24.11 5.35
CA PHE A 150 -3.90 22.84 5.76
C PHE A 150 -4.89 22.01 6.58
N LEU A 151 -5.55 22.60 7.58
CA LEU A 151 -6.54 21.88 8.40
C LEU A 151 -7.73 21.40 7.57
N ILE A 152 -8.26 22.24 6.68
CA ILE A 152 -9.31 21.84 5.74
C ILE A 152 -8.82 20.69 4.86
N GLY A 153 -7.58 20.76 4.37
CA GLY A 153 -6.95 19.69 3.61
C GLY A 153 -6.89 18.36 4.38
N ASN A 154 -6.58 18.40 5.68
CA ASN A 154 -6.58 17.21 6.53
C ASN A 154 -8.00 16.63 6.69
N VAL A 155 -9.02 17.47 6.85
CA VAL A 155 -10.42 16.99 6.89
C VAL A 155 -10.82 16.34 5.57
N ILE A 156 -10.47 16.96 4.45
CA ILE A 156 -10.73 16.38 3.12
C ILE A 156 -9.98 15.05 2.96
N TRP A 157 -8.73 14.98 3.42
CA TRP A 157 -7.95 13.74 3.41
C TRP A 157 -8.66 12.63 4.17
N THR A 158 -9.17 12.90 5.38
CA THR A 158 -9.90 11.90 6.19
C THR A 158 -11.20 11.42 5.56
N ILE A 159 -11.77 12.16 4.58
CA ILE A 159 -12.95 11.73 3.82
C ILE A 159 -12.57 10.87 2.61
N LEU A 160 -11.36 11.06 2.07
CA LEU A 160 -10.85 10.34 0.91
C LEU A 160 -10.19 9.00 1.24
N GLU A 161 -9.62 8.89 2.46
CA GLU A 161 -9.06 7.64 3.01
C GLU A 161 -10.13 6.57 3.23
#